data_AF-D6ZB60-F1
#
_entry.id   AF-D6ZB60-F1
#
_cell.length_a   1.000
_cell.length_b   1.000
_cell.length_c   1.000
_cell.angle_alpha   90.00
_cell.angle_beta   90.00
_cell.angle_gamma   90.00
#
_symmetry.space_group_name_H-M   'P 1'
#
loop_
_entity.id
_entity.type
_entity.pdbx_description
1 polymer ?
#
loop_
_entity_poly.entity_id
_entity_poly.type
_entity_poly.pdbx_seq_one_letter_code
_entity_poly.pdbx_strand_id
1 'polypeptide(L)'
;MALTWKDILADISGPGNALVQAIRRRGEGFPEIGAHIRGHESLLAGWAGAARTSADAVFAQNHAYTGAAGSAAAQLASALGRVVDERAELLRLASNIVEDGAQLRFTFSDTGEINDFYGASGLWSELPDDEQAQYLALREELPRRVADVIAQGNALDDEAATALTSAGGLAAPSALGSGEGEAQSQGDGLAFTRDQGMVVFQTGDGDDTVSVQQASGGRLVVTVNGRSQTLSAQDSQDVLIQTQGGNDRVSVDPHVAVRVRFQLGDGADVIDDQAVGGSYIDAGKGDDTVTLGQGHNTVYLGSGNNTVTGSKGADYINGGSGNNKINAGSGNSVLYGGTGQNTINAGAGRNTIYTGTGEATINNQGGQDTIYAQAGAHVNAGFGTNRTVTIQPLEIPDTITVQGSPEFQRRMQDDLELLAASPDGQHMLRALGSSGHNLLIDDGHLLNDGKVLYNNGYTAPAVGDQPTNSSDFFYDMERHRPGPGTDAIISIDTTLTNLGALAQGPKPDYHELNPAVVLYHEMAHAYDDTHGSMMPGEYGPSGTDPIDSQNIGGWNPQYLANAEHEAVGLPLDWDGDPKTPEVAVPDSVHPHDLTENALRDEMGIPDREHYLG
;
A
#
# COMPACT_ATOMS: atom_id res chain seq x y z
N MET A 1 6.35 35.34 10.88
CA MET A 1 5.10 36.09 10.63
C MET A 1 4.00 35.32 11.35
N ALA A 2 3.33 35.96 12.31
CA ALA A 2 2.19 35.37 13.02
C ALA A 2 0.90 35.79 12.29
N LEU A 3 -0.02 34.90 11.99
CA LEU A 3 0.10 33.47 11.67
C LEU A 3 -0.30 33.34 10.20
N THR A 4 -0.40 32.14 9.64
CA THR A 4 -1.50 32.02 8.70
C THR A 4 -2.54 30.98 9.13
N TRP A 5 -3.50 31.50 9.87
CA TRP A 5 -4.92 31.22 9.71
C TRP A 5 -5.39 31.21 8.23
N LYS A 6 -4.58 31.69 7.27
CA LYS A 6 -4.80 31.68 5.81
C LYS A 6 -4.62 30.28 5.22
N ASP A 7 -3.76 29.43 5.81
CA ASP A 7 -3.65 28.00 5.51
C ASP A 7 -4.81 27.23 6.14
N ILE A 8 -5.28 27.71 7.29
CA ILE A 8 -6.50 27.22 7.96
C ILE A 8 -7.78 27.67 7.21
N LEU A 9 -7.69 28.53 6.18
CA LEU A 9 -8.82 29.05 5.38
C LEU A 9 -8.75 28.74 3.87
N ALA A 10 -7.59 28.41 3.30
CA ALA A 10 -7.44 28.26 1.84
C ALA A 10 -8.22 27.06 1.28
N ASP A 11 -8.40 26.01 2.07
CA ASP A 11 -9.07 24.77 1.67
C ASP A 11 -10.60 24.78 1.85
N ILE A 12 -11.14 25.88 2.39
CA ILE A 12 -12.53 25.94 2.88
C ILE A 12 -13.53 26.47 1.83
N SER A 13 -13.08 26.99 0.68
CA SER A 13 -13.99 27.79 -0.19
C SER A 13 -14.04 27.48 -1.69
N GLY A 14 -13.30 26.51 -2.23
CA GLY A 14 -13.35 26.19 -3.67
C GLY A 14 -14.35 25.07 -4.03
N PRO A 15 -14.15 23.83 -3.55
CA PRO A 15 -14.92 22.67 -4.00
C PRO A 15 -16.25 22.46 -3.24
N GLY A 16 -16.30 22.74 -1.93
CA GLY A 16 -17.45 22.40 -1.08
C GLY A 16 -18.73 23.18 -1.40
N ASN A 17 -18.64 24.50 -1.63
CA ASN A 17 -19.79 25.32 -1.99
C ASN A 17 -20.27 25.01 -3.42
N ALA A 18 -19.35 24.70 -4.34
CA ALA A 18 -19.68 24.24 -5.69
C ALA A 18 -20.37 22.88 -5.68
N LEU A 19 -19.93 21.95 -4.82
CA LEU A 19 -20.51 20.63 -4.61
C LEU A 19 -21.91 20.72 -3.98
N VAL A 20 -22.10 21.51 -2.91
CA VAL A 20 -23.41 21.73 -2.29
C VAL A 20 -24.37 22.42 -3.26
N GLN A 21 -23.91 23.42 -4.02
CA GLN A 21 -24.69 24.03 -5.10
C GLN A 21 -24.96 23.05 -6.25
N ALA A 22 -24.05 22.14 -6.58
CA ALA A 22 -24.24 21.10 -7.60
C ALA A 22 -25.25 20.06 -7.14
N ILE A 23 -25.20 19.60 -5.88
CA ILE A 23 -26.16 18.67 -5.27
C ILE A 23 -27.54 19.35 -5.21
N ARG A 24 -27.62 20.62 -4.81
CA ARG A 24 -28.87 21.40 -4.79
C ARG A 24 -29.45 21.56 -6.19
N ARG A 25 -28.64 21.95 -7.19
CA ARG A 25 -29.04 22.04 -8.61
C ARG A 25 -29.49 20.69 -9.18
N ARG A 26 -28.83 19.59 -8.80
CA ARG A 26 -29.20 18.23 -9.21
C ARG A 26 -30.52 17.79 -8.55
N GLY A 27 -30.75 18.16 -7.29
CA GLY A 27 -32.01 18.03 -6.57
C GLY A 27 -33.17 18.80 -7.23
N GLU A 28 -32.90 20.03 -7.69
CA GLU A 28 -33.85 20.90 -8.39
C GLU A 28 -34.19 20.42 -9.82
N GLY A 29 -33.39 19.53 -10.42
CA GLY A 29 -33.62 18.93 -11.74
C GLY A 29 -34.56 17.71 -11.75
N PHE A 30 -34.78 17.06 -10.61
CA PHE A 30 -35.70 15.90 -10.53
C PHE A 30 -37.18 16.24 -10.84
N PRO A 31 -37.72 17.42 -10.49
CA PRO A 31 -39.03 17.88 -10.95
C PRO A 31 -39.18 17.97 -12.48
N GLU A 32 -38.11 18.35 -13.21
CA GLU A 32 -38.11 18.40 -14.68
C GLU A 32 -38.10 17.00 -15.29
N ILE A 33 -37.33 16.07 -14.70
CA ILE A 33 -37.35 14.64 -15.06
C ILE A 33 -38.75 14.05 -14.79
N GLY A 34 -39.36 14.36 -13.64
CA GLY A 34 -40.75 13.99 -13.34
C GLY A 34 -41.77 14.60 -14.30
N ALA A 35 -41.54 15.83 -14.78
CA ALA A 35 -42.37 16.46 -15.81
C ALA A 35 -42.19 15.79 -17.19
N HIS A 36 -40.98 15.34 -17.50
CA HIS A 36 -40.69 14.59 -18.71
C HIS A 36 -41.36 13.20 -18.68
N ILE A 37 -41.33 12.52 -17.54
CA ILE A 37 -42.05 11.26 -17.30
C ILE A 37 -43.57 11.46 -17.47
N ARG A 38 -44.15 12.54 -16.94
CA ARG A 38 -45.57 12.92 -17.17
C ARG A 38 -45.87 13.19 -18.66
N GLY A 39 -44.93 13.75 -19.40
CA GLY A 39 -45.06 13.96 -20.85
C GLY A 39 -45.21 12.64 -21.63
N HIS A 40 -44.53 11.57 -21.18
CA HIS A 40 -44.60 10.24 -21.78
C HIS A 40 -45.87 9.47 -21.43
N GLU A 41 -46.64 9.86 -20.41
CA GLU A 41 -47.95 9.25 -20.10
C GLU A 41 -48.98 9.47 -21.22
N SER A 42 -48.82 10.54 -22.00
CA SER A 42 -49.65 10.82 -23.18
C SER A 42 -49.49 9.79 -24.31
N LEU A 43 -48.34 9.09 -24.36
CA LEU A 43 -48.06 8.03 -25.34
C LEU A 43 -48.81 6.72 -25.03
N LEU A 44 -49.38 6.60 -23.83
CA LEU A 44 -50.15 5.44 -23.39
C LEU A 44 -51.65 5.58 -23.74
N ALA A 45 -52.04 6.67 -24.40
CA ALA A 45 -53.39 6.89 -24.90
C ALA A 45 -53.74 5.84 -25.98
N GLY A 46 -54.38 4.76 -25.56
CA GLY A 46 -54.77 3.63 -26.42
C GLY A 46 -54.39 2.25 -25.86
N TRP A 47 -53.60 2.19 -24.80
CA TRP A 47 -53.24 0.93 -24.14
C TRP A 47 -54.32 0.51 -23.13
N ALA A 48 -54.65 -0.79 -23.09
CA ALA A 48 -55.65 -1.35 -22.19
C ALA A 48 -55.22 -2.72 -21.63
N GLY A 49 -55.86 -3.17 -20.54
CA GLY A 49 -55.58 -4.46 -19.92
C GLY A 49 -54.25 -4.51 -19.16
N ALA A 50 -53.69 -5.72 -18.99
CA ALA A 50 -52.52 -5.96 -18.13
C ALA A 50 -51.30 -5.10 -18.49
N ALA A 51 -51.08 -4.81 -19.77
CA ALA A 51 -49.98 -3.96 -20.23
C ALA A 51 -50.10 -2.50 -19.74
N ARG A 52 -51.33 -1.96 -19.67
CA ARG A 52 -51.59 -0.62 -19.11
C ARG A 52 -51.38 -0.63 -17.60
N THR A 53 -51.86 -1.65 -16.90
CA THR A 53 -51.67 -1.80 -15.45
C THR A 53 -50.18 -1.91 -15.07
N SER A 54 -49.39 -2.68 -15.82
CA SER A 54 -47.95 -2.77 -15.60
C SER A 54 -47.23 -1.47 -15.91
N ALA A 55 -47.60 -0.76 -16.99
CA ALA A 55 -47.04 0.54 -17.30
C ALA A 55 -47.36 1.54 -16.17
N ASP A 56 -48.62 1.63 -15.74
CA ASP A 56 -49.06 2.56 -14.68
C ASP A 56 -48.34 2.30 -13.35
N ALA A 57 -48.06 1.02 -13.02
CA ALA A 57 -47.29 0.65 -11.83
C ALA A 57 -45.82 1.13 -11.93
N VAL A 58 -45.18 0.97 -13.09
CA VAL A 58 -43.81 1.44 -13.34
C VAL A 58 -43.73 2.96 -13.30
N PHE A 59 -44.71 3.67 -13.89
CA PHE A 59 -44.78 5.13 -13.82
C PHE A 59 -44.98 5.63 -12.39
N ALA A 60 -45.88 5.01 -11.62
CA ALA A 60 -46.09 5.35 -10.21
C ALA A 60 -44.82 5.13 -9.36
N GLN A 61 -44.09 4.05 -9.62
CA GLN A 61 -42.81 3.76 -8.95
C GLN A 61 -41.73 4.79 -9.32
N ASN A 62 -41.64 5.19 -10.60
CA ASN A 62 -40.70 6.21 -11.06
C ASN A 62 -41.02 7.62 -10.53
N HIS A 63 -42.30 7.95 -10.37
CA HIS A 63 -42.73 9.21 -9.72
C HIS A 63 -42.38 9.22 -8.23
N ALA A 64 -42.59 8.10 -7.53
CA ALA A 64 -42.19 7.97 -6.12
C ALA A 64 -40.67 8.07 -5.95
N TYR A 65 -39.90 7.47 -6.86
CA TYR A 65 -38.43 7.50 -6.85
C TYR A 65 -37.87 8.89 -7.10
N THR A 66 -38.34 9.60 -8.13
CA THR A 66 -37.89 10.97 -8.43
C THR A 66 -38.25 11.96 -7.31
N GLY A 67 -39.41 11.79 -6.67
CA GLY A 67 -39.80 12.57 -5.48
C GLY A 67 -38.93 12.29 -4.26
N ALA A 68 -38.65 11.02 -3.98
CA ALA A 68 -37.80 10.60 -2.85
C ALA A 68 -36.33 11.02 -3.04
N ALA A 69 -35.77 10.80 -4.23
CA ALA A 69 -34.40 11.18 -4.56
C ALA A 69 -34.20 12.70 -4.54
N GLY A 70 -35.16 13.47 -5.07
CA GLY A 70 -35.13 14.93 -4.98
C GLY A 70 -35.24 15.45 -3.54
N SER A 71 -36.08 14.82 -2.70
CA SER A 71 -36.21 15.19 -1.29
C SER A 71 -34.95 14.84 -0.48
N ALA A 72 -34.34 13.69 -0.72
CA ALA A 72 -33.09 13.27 -0.10
C ALA A 72 -31.92 14.18 -0.48
N ALA A 73 -31.78 14.53 -1.77
CA ALA A 73 -30.77 15.48 -2.24
C ALA A 73 -30.94 16.87 -1.61
N ALA A 74 -32.18 17.34 -1.44
CA ALA A 74 -32.47 18.62 -0.78
C ALA A 74 -32.16 18.59 0.72
N GLN A 75 -32.47 17.48 1.41
CA GLN A 75 -32.15 17.29 2.83
C GLN A 75 -30.64 17.22 3.07
N LEU A 76 -29.91 16.47 2.24
CA LEU A 76 -28.46 16.39 2.27
C LEU A 76 -27.81 17.75 2.00
N ALA A 77 -28.27 18.46 0.97
CA ALA A 77 -27.76 19.81 0.67
C ALA A 77 -28.05 20.80 1.81
N SER A 78 -29.19 20.68 2.49
CA SER A 78 -29.50 21.53 3.65
C SER A 78 -28.66 21.19 4.88
N ALA A 79 -28.37 19.91 5.13
CA ALA A 79 -27.53 19.48 6.26
C ALA A 79 -26.07 19.90 6.04
N LEU A 80 -25.51 19.59 4.86
CA LEU A 80 -24.15 19.99 4.50
C LEU A 80 -23.99 21.51 4.39
N GLY A 81 -25.04 22.23 3.94
CA GLY A 81 -25.05 23.69 3.95
C GLY A 81 -24.94 24.29 5.35
N ARG A 82 -25.64 23.73 6.34
CA ARG A 82 -25.51 24.17 7.75
C ARG A 82 -24.11 23.89 8.31
N VAL A 83 -23.56 22.70 8.06
CA VAL A 83 -22.20 22.35 8.49
C VAL A 83 -21.17 23.33 7.93
N VAL A 84 -21.30 23.72 6.66
CA VAL A 84 -20.44 24.74 6.03
C VAL A 84 -20.60 26.12 6.69
N ASP A 85 -21.83 26.55 6.97
CA ASP A 85 -22.10 27.84 7.63
C ASP A 85 -21.56 27.88 9.07
N GLU A 86 -21.71 26.78 9.83
CA GLU A 86 -21.24 26.67 11.21
C GLU A 86 -19.71 26.55 11.30
N ARG A 87 -19.08 25.85 10.34
CA ARG A 87 -17.62 25.87 10.19
C ARG A 87 -17.10 27.27 9.90
N ALA A 88 -17.80 28.07 9.10
CA ALA A 88 -17.41 29.45 8.85
C ALA A 88 -17.39 30.31 10.12
N GLU A 89 -18.32 30.10 11.05
CA GLU A 89 -18.35 30.80 12.33
C GLU A 89 -17.29 30.30 13.32
N LEU A 90 -17.02 28.99 13.36
CA LEU A 90 -15.91 28.42 14.14
C LEU A 90 -14.56 29.00 13.71
N LEU A 91 -14.39 29.21 12.39
CA LEU A 91 -13.16 29.78 11.88
C LEU A 91 -12.98 31.24 12.30
N ARG A 92 -14.08 31.99 12.39
CA ARG A 92 -14.08 33.36 12.91
C ARG A 92 -13.67 33.37 14.38
N LEU A 93 -14.17 32.43 15.18
CA LEU A 93 -13.83 32.31 16.60
C LEU A 93 -12.36 31.96 16.81
N ALA A 94 -11.82 31.03 16.02
CA ALA A 94 -10.44 30.60 16.09
C ALA A 94 -9.44 31.67 15.62
N SER A 95 -9.80 32.46 14.60
CA SER A 95 -9.03 33.66 14.22
C SER A 95 -8.92 34.66 15.39
N ASN A 96 -10.01 34.90 16.14
CA ASN A 96 -9.98 35.82 17.28
C ASN A 96 -9.09 35.28 18.43
N ILE A 97 -9.07 33.95 18.63
CA ILE A 97 -8.20 33.30 19.63
C ILE A 97 -6.72 33.54 19.29
N VAL A 98 -6.37 33.39 18.01
CA VAL A 98 -5.02 33.62 17.51
C VAL A 98 -4.61 35.08 17.64
N GLU A 99 -5.49 36.02 17.28
CA GLU A 99 -5.22 37.45 17.41
C GLU A 99 -5.02 37.87 18.86
N ASP A 100 -5.88 37.40 19.78
CA ASP A 100 -5.75 37.67 21.21
C ASP A 100 -4.41 37.11 21.75
N GLY A 101 -4.04 35.87 21.37
CA GLY A 101 -2.78 35.25 21.79
C GLY A 101 -1.54 35.95 21.24
N ALA A 102 -1.58 36.42 19.98
CA ALA A 102 -0.47 37.09 19.33
C ALA A 102 -0.15 38.47 19.96
N GLN A 103 -1.17 39.20 20.46
CA GLN A 103 -0.98 40.50 21.13
C GLN A 103 -0.08 40.41 22.37
N LEU A 104 0.00 39.24 22.99
CA LEU A 104 0.80 38.98 24.19
C LEU A 104 1.94 37.98 23.95
N ARG A 105 2.31 37.77 22.68
CA ARG A 105 3.41 36.88 22.23
C ARG A 105 3.25 35.40 22.57
N PHE A 106 2.04 34.89 22.71
CA PHE A 106 1.81 33.45 22.60
C PHE A 106 1.99 33.02 21.14
N THR A 107 2.61 31.87 20.93
CA THR A 107 2.68 31.24 19.61
C THR A 107 1.93 29.91 19.66
N PHE A 108 1.33 29.52 18.55
CA PHE A 108 0.58 28.28 18.45
C PHE A 108 1.34 27.34 17.50
N SER A 109 1.48 26.07 17.89
CA SER A 109 1.99 25.02 16.99
C SER A 109 0.91 24.61 15.98
N ASP A 110 1.32 23.81 15.01
CA ASP A 110 0.43 23.21 14.01
C ASP A 110 -0.54 22.17 14.63
N THR A 111 -0.23 21.67 15.85
CA THR A 111 -1.08 20.77 16.64
C THR A 111 -1.99 21.48 17.64
N GLY A 112 -2.00 22.82 17.65
CA GLY A 112 -2.78 23.63 18.59
C GLY A 112 -2.16 23.79 19.97
N GLU A 113 -0.91 23.38 20.17
CA GLU A 113 -0.18 23.61 21.42
C GLU A 113 0.19 25.08 21.58
N ILE A 114 0.01 25.59 22.80
CA ILE A 114 0.27 26.99 23.13
C ILE A 114 1.69 27.11 23.69
N ASN A 115 2.55 27.82 22.96
CA ASN A 115 3.92 28.10 23.33
C ASN A 115 4.03 29.48 24.01
N ASP A 116 4.47 29.45 25.27
CA ASP A 116 4.61 30.59 26.17
C ASP A 116 5.99 31.25 26.03
N PHE A 117 6.03 32.39 25.33
CA PHE A 117 7.28 33.09 25.03
C PHE A 117 7.98 33.66 26.29
N TYR A 118 7.24 34.20 27.26
CA TYR A 118 7.84 34.84 28.43
C TYR A 118 8.30 33.85 29.50
N GLY A 119 7.60 32.71 29.64
CA GLY A 119 7.97 31.61 30.52
C GLY A 119 9.28 30.93 30.09
N ALA A 120 9.59 30.90 28.79
CA ALA A 120 10.81 30.31 28.25
C ALA A 120 11.98 31.29 28.11
N SER A 121 11.72 32.58 27.88
CA SER A 121 12.77 33.58 27.59
C SER A 121 13.39 34.26 28.81
N GLY A 122 12.79 34.13 30.00
CA GLY A 122 13.27 34.79 31.22
C GLY A 122 13.07 36.31 31.27
N LEU A 123 12.37 36.88 30.28
CA LEU A 123 12.13 38.33 30.13
C LEU A 123 10.87 38.83 30.88
N TRP A 124 10.25 37.97 31.70
CA TRP A 124 9.01 38.26 32.43
C TRP A 124 9.07 39.55 33.27
N SER A 125 10.19 39.80 33.94
CA SER A 125 10.38 40.97 34.81
C SER A 125 10.44 42.31 34.08
N GLU A 126 10.46 42.31 32.75
CA GLU A 126 10.52 43.51 31.91
C GLU A 126 9.12 44.00 31.46
N LEU A 127 8.07 43.23 31.72
CA LEU A 127 6.68 43.61 31.40
C LEU A 127 6.07 44.53 32.48
N PRO A 128 5.32 45.58 32.11
CA PRO A 128 4.49 46.37 33.04
C PRO A 128 3.46 45.52 33.80
N ASP A 129 3.15 45.90 35.05
CA ASP A 129 2.25 45.13 35.93
C ASP A 129 0.83 44.91 35.35
N ASP A 130 0.32 45.88 34.59
CA ASP A 130 -0.98 45.80 33.91
C ASP A 130 -0.98 44.84 32.71
N GLU A 131 0.14 44.76 31.98
CA GLU A 131 0.34 43.78 30.91
C GLU A 131 0.57 42.36 31.47
N GLN A 132 1.26 42.22 32.61
CA GLN A 132 1.42 40.93 33.29
C GLN A 132 0.07 40.35 33.77
N ALA A 133 -0.82 41.20 34.27
CA ALA A 133 -2.16 40.78 34.70
C ALA A 133 -3.02 40.31 33.52
N GLN A 134 -2.96 41.02 32.38
CA GLN A 134 -3.65 40.63 31.14
C GLN A 134 -3.08 39.32 30.56
N TYR A 135 -1.75 39.14 30.63
CA TYR A 135 -1.07 37.92 30.22
C TYR A 135 -1.53 36.68 30.98
N LEU A 136 -1.56 36.75 32.32
CA LEU A 136 -1.95 35.62 33.16
C LEU A 136 -3.42 35.22 32.97
N ALA A 137 -4.32 36.21 32.82
CA ALA A 137 -5.72 35.95 32.53
C ALA A 137 -5.89 35.22 31.18
N LEU A 138 -5.19 35.67 30.13
CA LEU A 138 -5.27 35.06 28.82
C LEU A 138 -4.63 33.65 28.77
N ARG A 139 -3.52 33.44 29.50
CA ARG A 139 -2.86 32.12 29.63
C ARG A 139 -3.77 31.05 30.23
N GLU A 140 -4.62 31.41 31.20
CA GLU A 140 -5.59 30.49 31.80
C GLU A 140 -6.85 30.25 30.92
N GLU A 141 -7.12 31.15 29.98
CA GLU A 141 -8.33 31.11 29.15
C GLU A 141 -8.09 30.44 27.79
N LEU A 142 -6.94 30.66 27.16
CA LEU A 142 -6.61 30.16 25.82
C LEU A 142 -6.74 28.63 25.67
N PRO A 143 -6.26 27.78 26.60
CA PRO A 143 -6.39 26.32 26.45
C PRO A 143 -7.85 25.86 26.36
N ARG A 144 -8.75 26.49 27.13
CA ARG A 144 -10.19 26.17 27.09
C ARG A 144 -10.82 26.63 25.78
N ARG A 145 -10.49 27.84 25.33
CA ARG A 145 -10.99 28.39 24.06
C ARG A 145 -10.57 27.53 22.86
N VAL A 146 -9.34 27.01 22.86
CA VAL A 146 -8.82 26.09 21.82
C VAL A 146 -9.54 24.73 21.88
N ALA A 147 -9.68 24.14 23.07
CA ALA A 147 -10.38 22.86 23.23
C ALA A 147 -11.85 22.93 22.80
N ASP A 148 -12.55 24.03 23.10
CA ASP A 148 -13.96 24.22 22.72
C ASP A 148 -14.15 24.32 21.20
N VAL A 149 -13.21 24.94 20.48
CA VAL A 149 -13.23 25.04 19.01
C VAL A 149 -12.97 23.67 18.37
N ILE A 150 -12.00 22.90 18.90
CA ILE A 150 -11.69 21.55 18.40
C ILE A 150 -12.89 20.61 18.61
N ALA A 151 -13.49 20.64 19.80
CA ALA A 151 -14.66 19.80 20.11
C ALA A 151 -15.86 20.12 19.21
N GLN A 152 -16.11 21.41 18.92
CA GLN A 152 -17.16 21.82 17.99
C GLN A 152 -16.84 21.44 16.54
N GLY A 153 -15.57 21.47 16.14
CA GLY A 153 -15.11 20.97 14.83
C GLY A 153 -15.38 19.49 14.63
N ASN A 154 -15.01 18.65 15.60
CA ASN A 154 -15.24 17.20 15.53
C ASN A 154 -16.73 16.85 15.50
N ALA A 155 -17.57 17.56 16.27
CA ALA A 155 -19.02 17.36 16.26
C ALA A 155 -19.65 17.66 14.88
N LEU A 156 -19.09 18.63 14.14
CA LEU A 156 -19.54 18.95 12.78
C LEU A 156 -19.10 17.89 11.75
N ASP A 157 -17.97 17.21 11.97
CA ASP A 157 -17.53 16.06 11.15
C ASP A 157 -18.47 14.85 11.34
N ASP A 158 -18.84 14.57 12.59
CA ASP A 158 -19.81 13.52 12.91
C ASP A 158 -21.20 13.81 12.30
N GLU A 159 -21.65 15.08 12.33
CA GLU A 159 -22.91 15.50 11.70
C GLU A 159 -22.86 15.33 10.18
N ALA A 160 -21.75 15.71 9.54
CA ALA A 160 -21.56 15.54 8.09
C ALA A 160 -21.55 14.06 7.68
N ALA A 161 -20.82 13.21 8.41
CA ALA A 161 -20.77 11.77 8.19
C ALA A 161 -22.15 11.11 8.36
N THR A 162 -22.91 11.53 9.38
CA THR A 162 -24.29 11.07 9.62
C THR A 162 -25.24 11.47 8.49
N ALA A 163 -25.12 12.71 7.99
CA ALA A 163 -25.93 13.21 6.88
C ALA A 163 -25.65 12.45 5.56
N LEU A 164 -24.38 12.18 5.27
CA LEU A 164 -23.95 11.38 4.11
C LEU A 164 -24.46 9.93 4.19
N THR A 165 -24.34 9.30 5.36
CA THR A 165 -24.81 7.92 5.60
C THR A 165 -26.33 7.82 5.47
N SER A 166 -27.08 8.80 6.00
CA SER A 166 -28.55 8.85 5.91
C SER A 166 -29.04 9.04 4.47
N ALA A 167 -28.28 9.76 3.63
CA ALA A 167 -28.59 9.90 2.21
C ALA A 167 -28.26 8.63 1.40
N GLY A 168 -27.21 7.88 1.77
CA GLY A 168 -26.88 6.58 1.18
C GLY A 168 -27.97 5.53 1.37
N GLY A 169 -28.73 5.58 2.47
CA GLY A 169 -29.84 4.67 2.75
C GLY A 169 -31.12 4.87 1.92
N LEU A 170 -31.24 5.98 1.18
CA LEU A 170 -32.44 6.33 0.39
C LEU A 170 -32.30 6.06 -1.12
N ALA A 171 -31.14 5.59 -1.58
CA ALA A 171 -30.87 5.34 -2.99
C ALA A 171 -30.59 3.85 -3.29
N ALA A 172 -31.65 3.10 -3.65
CA ALA A 172 -31.52 1.85 -4.41
C ALA A 172 -32.83 1.57 -5.21
N PRO A 173 -32.82 0.77 -6.29
CA PRO A 173 -32.28 1.09 -7.60
C PRO A 173 -33.34 0.90 -8.72
N SER A 174 -33.24 1.60 -9.87
CA SER A 174 -33.70 1.04 -11.16
C SER A 174 -33.25 1.81 -12.41
N ALA A 175 -32.76 1.00 -13.36
CA ALA A 175 -32.93 1.07 -14.82
C ALA A 175 -32.72 2.42 -15.54
N LEU A 176 -31.52 2.59 -16.12
CA LEU A 176 -31.30 2.88 -17.55
C LEU A 176 -29.79 3.05 -17.77
N GLY A 177 -29.20 2.13 -18.53
CA GLY A 177 -27.79 2.18 -18.89
C GLY A 177 -27.47 3.23 -19.96
N SER A 178 -26.29 3.83 -19.86
CA SER A 178 -25.46 4.21 -21.01
C SER A 178 -24.08 4.68 -20.54
N GLY A 179 -23.02 4.10 -21.09
CA GLY A 179 -21.70 4.74 -21.18
C GLY A 179 -20.62 4.24 -20.22
N GLU A 180 -19.87 3.25 -20.69
CA GLU A 180 -18.47 2.87 -20.39
C GLU A 180 -17.78 3.47 -19.14
N GLY A 181 -17.39 2.56 -18.23
CA GLY A 181 -16.50 2.80 -17.09
C GLY A 181 -17.09 2.25 -15.79
N GLU A 182 -16.47 1.22 -15.20
CA GLU A 182 -16.87 0.51 -13.98
C GLU A 182 -18.09 -0.42 -14.10
N ALA A 183 -17.80 -1.69 -14.43
CA ALA A 183 -18.76 -2.78 -14.26
C ALA A 183 -19.00 -3.04 -12.75
N GLN A 184 -19.91 -2.28 -12.13
CA GLN A 184 -20.58 -2.72 -10.91
C GLN A 184 -21.57 -3.83 -11.29
N SER A 185 -21.29 -5.06 -10.85
CA SER A 185 -22.18 -6.20 -10.99
C SER A 185 -23.48 -5.96 -10.19
N GLN A 186 -24.48 -5.32 -10.80
CA GLN A 186 -25.85 -5.33 -10.29
C GLN A 186 -26.54 -6.63 -10.72
N GLY A 187 -26.55 -7.59 -9.79
CA GLY A 187 -27.27 -8.85 -9.88
C GLY A 187 -27.10 -9.65 -8.60
N ASP A 188 -27.96 -9.40 -7.62
CA ASP A 188 -28.18 -10.15 -6.37
C ASP A 188 -27.06 -10.25 -5.29
N GLY A 189 -25.83 -9.79 -5.49
CA GLY A 189 -24.67 -10.14 -4.64
C GLY A 189 -23.90 -8.96 -4.02
N LEU A 190 -22.97 -9.29 -3.10
CA LEU A 190 -22.05 -8.38 -2.40
C LEU A 190 -21.41 -7.30 -3.29
N ALA A 191 -21.25 -6.09 -2.74
CA ALA A 191 -20.53 -5.02 -3.42
C ALA A 191 -19.03 -5.31 -3.43
N PHE A 192 -18.41 -5.15 -4.60
CA PHE A 192 -16.97 -5.15 -4.81
C PHE A 192 -16.64 -4.05 -5.82
N THR A 193 -15.44 -3.51 -5.76
CA THR A 193 -14.93 -2.52 -6.72
C THR A 193 -13.96 -3.19 -7.69
N ARG A 194 -13.71 -2.51 -8.82
CA ARG A 194 -12.61 -2.86 -9.71
C ARG A 194 -11.61 -1.74 -9.65
N ASP A 195 -10.41 -2.07 -9.23
CA ASP A 195 -9.30 -1.12 -9.22
C ASP A 195 -8.19 -1.65 -10.14
N GLN A 196 -7.93 -0.92 -11.22
CA GLN A 196 -6.94 -1.25 -12.26
C GLN A 196 -6.92 -2.70 -12.79
N GLY A 197 -8.06 -3.40 -12.73
CA GLY A 197 -8.20 -4.78 -13.22
C GLY A 197 -8.33 -5.83 -12.11
N MET A 198 -7.97 -5.47 -10.87
CA MET A 198 -8.17 -6.27 -9.67
C MET A 198 -9.61 -6.13 -9.16
N VAL A 199 -10.17 -7.23 -8.65
CA VAL A 199 -11.45 -7.22 -7.93
C VAL A 199 -11.19 -7.08 -6.44
N VAL A 200 -11.76 -6.03 -5.84
CA VAL A 200 -11.55 -5.70 -4.43
C VAL A 200 -12.84 -5.86 -3.65
N PHE A 201 -12.82 -6.73 -2.64
CA PHE A 201 -13.85 -6.84 -1.63
C PHE A 201 -13.42 -6.08 -0.39
N GLN A 202 -14.23 -5.13 0.07
CA GLN A 202 -13.99 -4.38 1.29
C GLN A 202 -15.07 -4.69 2.33
N THR A 203 -14.65 -4.95 3.56
CA THR A 203 -15.55 -5.16 4.70
C THR A 203 -15.59 -3.93 5.63
N GLY A 204 -16.31 -4.00 6.75
CA GLY A 204 -16.50 -2.87 7.66
C GLY A 204 -15.59 -2.96 8.90
N ASP A 205 -15.75 -2.04 9.86
CA ASP A 205 -14.94 -1.99 11.10
C ASP A 205 -15.37 -2.99 12.19
N GLY A 206 -16.19 -3.99 11.86
CA GLY A 206 -16.68 -4.96 12.85
C GLY A 206 -16.33 -6.37 12.41
N ASP A 207 -16.35 -7.32 13.35
CA ASP A 207 -16.03 -8.73 13.09
C ASP A 207 -16.77 -9.26 11.84
N ASP A 208 -15.99 -9.53 10.79
CA ASP A 208 -16.46 -10.03 9.51
C ASP A 208 -16.12 -11.51 9.33
N THR A 209 -16.95 -12.22 8.57
CA THR A 209 -16.67 -13.60 8.17
C THR A 209 -16.58 -13.69 6.66
N VAL A 210 -15.40 -14.04 6.16
CA VAL A 210 -15.09 -14.18 4.75
C VAL A 210 -14.79 -15.64 4.43
N SER A 211 -15.36 -16.18 3.35
CA SER A 211 -14.95 -17.46 2.81
C SER A 211 -14.75 -17.42 1.30
N VAL A 212 -13.69 -18.06 0.81
CA VAL A 212 -13.34 -18.12 -0.61
C VAL A 212 -13.35 -19.57 -1.08
N GLN A 213 -14.13 -19.84 -2.12
CA GLN A 213 -14.24 -21.17 -2.73
C GLN A 213 -13.97 -21.08 -4.23
N GLN A 214 -13.59 -22.21 -4.85
CA GLN A 214 -13.44 -22.27 -6.29
C GLN A 214 -14.52 -23.16 -6.92
N ALA A 215 -15.35 -22.57 -7.78
CA ALA A 215 -16.37 -23.25 -8.55
C ALA A 215 -15.79 -23.86 -9.85
N SER A 216 -16.62 -24.65 -10.54
CA SER A 216 -16.27 -25.25 -11.83
C SER A 216 -15.83 -24.20 -12.85
N GLY A 217 -14.76 -24.48 -13.61
CA GLY A 217 -14.21 -23.55 -14.60
C GLY A 217 -13.26 -22.51 -14.02
N GLY A 218 -12.73 -22.75 -12.81
CA GLY A 218 -11.69 -21.94 -12.19
C GLY A 218 -12.19 -20.64 -11.52
N ARG A 219 -13.51 -20.44 -11.47
CA ARG A 219 -14.13 -19.20 -10.98
C ARG A 219 -14.17 -19.17 -9.46
N LEU A 220 -13.77 -18.05 -8.86
CA LEU A 220 -13.87 -17.86 -7.42
C LEU A 220 -15.29 -17.46 -7.00
N VAL A 221 -15.71 -17.98 -5.85
CA VAL A 221 -16.90 -17.60 -5.10
C VAL A 221 -16.41 -16.99 -3.80
N VAL A 222 -16.65 -15.69 -3.62
CA VAL A 222 -16.31 -14.98 -2.39
C VAL A 222 -17.60 -14.75 -1.60
N THR A 223 -17.59 -15.15 -0.34
CA THR A 223 -18.70 -14.98 0.58
C THR A 223 -18.27 -14.08 1.72
N VAL A 224 -19.02 -13.03 1.99
CA VAL A 224 -18.79 -12.08 3.10
C VAL A 224 -20.09 -11.99 3.89
N ASN A 225 -20.04 -12.29 5.18
CA ASN A 225 -21.17 -12.26 6.10
C ASN A 225 -22.42 -13.00 5.58
N GLY A 226 -22.19 -14.17 4.97
CA GLY A 226 -23.23 -15.06 4.45
C GLY A 226 -23.83 -14.66 3.09
N ARG A 227 -23.45 -13.50 2.53
CA ARG A 227 -23.76 -13.15 1.14
C ARG A 227 -22.65 -13.66 0.25
N SER A 228 -22.94 -14.08 -0.99
CA SER A 228 -21.94 -14.67 -1.88
C SER A 228 -21.92 -13.99 -3.24
N GLN A 229 -20.75 -13.92 -3.86
CA GLN A 229 -20.53 -13.40 -5.19
C GLN A 229 -19.65 -14.38 -5.98
N THR A 230 -20.13 -14.85 -7.14
CA THR A 230 -19.33 -15.67 -8.06
C THR A 230 -18.70 -14.78 -9.13
N LEU A 231 -17.37 -14.69 -9.13
CA LEU A 231 -16.60 -13.87 -10.07
C LEU A 231 -16.56 -14.48 -11.47
N SER A 232 -16.22 -13.70 -12.49
CA SER A 232 -15.90 -14.25 -13.82
C SER A 232 -14.54 -14.96 -13.80
N ALA A 233 -14.22 -15.77 -14.82
CA ALA A 233 -12.93 -16.47 -14.87
C ALA A 233 -11.72 -15.53 -14.97
N GLN A 234 -11.91 -14.37 -15.62
CA GLN A 234 -10.89 -13.31 -15.71
C GLN A 234 -10.70 -12.64 -14.35
N ASP A 235 -11.80 -12.26 -13.69
CA ASP A 235 -11.78 -11.61 -12.37
C ASP A 235 -11.23 -12.50 -11.27
N SER A 236 -11.32 -13.81 -11.46
CA SER A 236 -10.82 -14.79 -10.49
C SER A 236 -9.29 -14.85 -10.46
N GLN A 237 -8.61 -14.25 -11.43
CA GLN A 237 -7.15 -14.22 -11.50
C GLN A 237 -6.52 -13.19 -10.55
N ASP A 238 -7.30 -12.19 -10.13
CA ASP A 238 -6.77 -11.06 -9.39
C ASP A 238 -7.81 -10.53 -8.38
N VAL A 239 -7.82 -11.14 -7.19
CA VAL A 239 -8.76 -10.83 -6.12
C VAL A 239 -8.02 -10.38 -4.87
N LEU A 240 -8.44 -9.22 -4.36
CA LEU A 240 -8.03 -8.68 -3.07
C LEU A 240 -9.23 -8.63 -2.14
N ILE A 241 -9.04 -9.15 -0.93
CA ILE A 241 -9.97 -9.06 0.17
C ILE A 241 -9.34 -8.17 1.23
N GLN A 242 -9.98 -7.02 1.44
CA GLN A 242 -9.60 -6.01 2.42
C GLN A 242 -10.61 -6.01 3.56
N THR A 243 -10.14 -6.33 4.76
CA THR A 243 -10.92 -6.09 5.97
C THR A 243 -10.46 -4.81 6.64
N GLN A 244 -11.32 -4.22 7.47
CA GLN A 244 -11.00 -3.00 8.22
C GLN A 244 -10.76 -3.40 9.68
N GLY A 245 -11.34 -2.69 10.65
CA GLY A 245 -11.29 -3.14 12.04
C GLY A 245 -12.17 -4.37 12.31
N GLY A 246 -11.97 -5.01 13.47
CA GLY A 246 -12.77 -6.15 13.92
C GLY A 246 -11.95 -7.44 14.01
N ASN A 247 -12.44 -8.43 14.76
CA ASN A 247 -11.79 -9.76 14.80
C ASN A 247 -12.38 -10.64 13.71
N ASP A 248 -11.73 -10.64 12.56
CA ASP A 248 -12.21 -11.25 11.35
C ASP A 248 -11.92 -12.74 11.29
N ARG A 249 -12.75 -13.44 10.52
CA ARG A 249 -12.55 -14.86 10.21
C ARG A 249 -12.54 -15.07 8.71
N VAL A 250 -11.38 -15.46 8.20
CA VAL A 250 -11.16 -15.76 6.78
C VAL A 250 -10.96 -17.26 6.61
N SER A 251 -11.64 -17.88 5.66
CA SER A 251 -11.43 -19.29 5.29
C SER A 251 -11.33 -19.47 3.79
N VAL A 252 -10.33 -20.21 3.32
CA VAL A 252 -10.13 -20.49 1.89
C VAL A 252 -10.15 -21.99 1.66
N ASP A 253 -10.94 -22.44 0.69
CA ASP A 253 -11.11 -23.86 0.42
C ASP A 253 -9.83 -24.52 -0.13
N PRO A 254 -9.57 -25.82 0.21
CA PRO A 254 -8.39 -26.54 -0.23
C PRO A 254 -8.19 -26.74 -1.74
N HIS A 255 -9.19 -26.44 -2.55
CA HIS A 255 -9.14 -26.61 -4.00
C HIS A 255 -8.90 -25.30 -4.75
N VAL A 256 -8.77 -24.19 -4.03
CA VAL A 256 -8.48 -22.88 -4.61
C VAL A 256 -7.06 -22.90 -5.16
N ALA A 257 -6.96 -22.95 -6.49
CA ALA A 257 -5.70 -23.02 -7.22
C ALA A 257 -5.23 -21.66 -7.76
N VAL A 258 -6.03 -20.60 -7.57
CA VAL A 258 -5.63 -19.23 -7.92
C VAL A 258 -5.17 -18.51 -6.68
N ARG A 259 -4.20 -17.61 -6.85
CA ARG A 259 -3.72 -16.76 -5.77
C ARG A 259 -4.84 -15.85 -5.27
N VAL A 260 -4.98 -15.77 -3.94
CA VAL A 260 -5.87 -14.81 -3.29
C VAL A 260 -5.02 -13.88 -2.43
N ARG A 261 -5.37 -12.59 -2.44
CA ARG A 261 -4.71 -11.58 -1.61
C ARG A 261 -5.61 -11.17 -0.46
N PHE A 262 -5.03 -11.08 0.72
CA PHE A 262 -5.68 -10.63 1.93
C PHE A 262 -4.89 -9.47 2.51
N GLN A 263 -5.60 -8.40 2.86
CA GLN A 263 -5.11 -7.28 3.64
C GLN A 263 -6.11 -7.03 4.76
N LEU A 264 -5.76 -7.48 5.95
CA LEU A 264 -6.61 -7.32 7.12
C LEU A 264 -6.21 -6.04 7.87
N GLY A 265 -7.16 -5.50 8.61
CA GLY A 265 -6.98 -4.26 9.35
C GLY A 265 -6.61 -4.50 10.81
N ASP A 266 -7.36 -3.89 11.72
CA ASP A 266 -7.07 -3.92 13.15
C ASP A 266 -7.97 -4.95 13.87
N GLY A 267 -7.40 -5.94 14.54
CA GLY A 267 -8.15 -6.97 15.25
C GLY A 267 -7.33 -8.22 15.51
N ALA A 268 -7.85 -9.14 16.33
CA ALA A 268 -7.24 -10.46 16.46
C ALA A 268 -7.88 -11.41 15.46
N ASP A 269 -7.28 -11.50 14.28
CA ASP A 269 -7.86 -12.15 13.13
C ASP A 269 -7.50 -13.63 13.05
N VAL A 270 -8.37 -14.39 12.41
CA VAL A 270 -8.16 -15.82 12.17
C VAL A 270 -8.29 -16.11 10.69
N ILE A 271 -7.16 -16.49 10.07
CA ILE A 271 -7.11 -16.92 8.68
C ILE A 271 -6.83 -18.43 8.63
N ASP A 272 -7.77 -19.18 8.07
CA ASP A 272 -7.60 -20.58 7.68
C ASP A 272 -7.55 -20.67 6.16
N ASP A 273 -6.39 -20.36 5.59
CA ASP A 273 -6.15 -20.46 4.17
C ASP A 273 -5.70 -21.88 3.84
N GLN A 274 -6.51 -22.66 3.12
CA GLN A 274 -6.12 -24.00 2.67
C GLN A 274 -5.77 -24.03 1.18
N ALA A 275 -5.70 -22.88 0.48
CA ALA A 275 -5.44 -22.83 -0.95
C ALA A 275 -4.21 -23.65 -1.36
N VAL A 276 -4.21 -24.14 -2.60
CA VAL A 276 -3.07 -24.85 -3.21
C VAL A 276 -2.30 -23.97 -4.18
N GLY A 277 -2.89 -22.85 -4.60
CA GLY A 277 -2.25 -21.85 -5.47
C GLY A 277 -1.26 -20.93 -4.75
N GLY A 278 -1.18 -21.02 -3.41
CA GLY A 278 -0.51 -20.04 -2.56
C GLY A 278 -1.29 -18.72 -2.46
N SER A 279 -0.98 -17.93 -1.43
CA SER A 279 -1.66 -16.67 -1.14
C SER A 279 -0.68 -15.55 -0.80
N TYR A 280 -1.18 -14.31 -0.86
CA TYR A 280 -0.56 -13.17 -0.20
C TYR A 280 -1.44 -12.80 1.00
N ILE A 281 -0.87 -12.69 2.19
CA ILE A 281 -1.59 -12.34 3.42
C ILE A 281 -0.82 -11.24 4.13
N ASP A 282 -1.47 -10.10 4.34
CA ASP A 282 -1.07 -9.11 5.33
C ASP A 282 -2.13 -9.13 6.44
N ALA A 283 -1.75 -9.61 7.62
CA ALA A 283 -2.67 -9.81 8.75
C ALA A 283 -2.96 -8.50 9.51
N GLY A 284 -2.23 -7.42 9.26
CA GLY A 284 -2.54 -6.12 9.85
C GLY A 284 -2.04 -5.97 11.28
N LYS A 285 -2.89 -5.44 12.17
CA LYS A 285 -2.54 -5.22 13.57
C LYS A 285 -3.41 -6.08 14.49
N GLY A 286 -2.77 -6.78 15.41
CA GLY A 286 -3.42 -7.49 16.51
C GLY A 286 -2.74 -8.83 16.75
N ASP A 287 -3.34 -9.66 17.60
CA ASP A 287 -2.78 -10.99 17.88
C ASP A 287 -3.40 -12.01 16.90
N ASP A 288 -2.81 -12.10 15.71
CA ASP A 288 -3.39 -12.84 14.58
C ASP A 288 -2.99 -14.32 14.56
N THR A 289 -3.88 -15.16 14.04
CA THR A 289 -3.65 -16.59 13.82
C THR A 289 -3.83 -16.95 12.35
N VAL A 290 -2.75 -17.36 11.70
CA VAL A 290 -2.72 -17.73 10.29
C VAL A 290 -2.39 -19.22 10.15
N THR A 291 -3.24 -19.97 9.45
CA THR A 291 -2.94 -21.33 8.98
C THR A 291 -2.87 -21.30 7.47
N LEU A 292 -1.78 -21.81 6.91
CA LEU A 292 -1.53 -21.80 5.47
C LEU A 292 -1.72 -23.18 4.84
N GLY A 293 -2.16 -23.14 3.60
CA GLY A 293 -2.38 -24.28 2.74
C GLY A 293 -1.11 -24.70 2.05
N GLN A 294 -1.26 -25.43 0.95
CA GLN A 294 -0.11 -25.77 0.12
C GLN A 294 0.25 -24.61 -0.80
N GLY A 295 1.40 -24.72 -1.47
CA GLY A 295 1.84 -23.70 -2.43
C GLY A 295 2.72 -22.64 -1.78
N HIS A 296 3.12 -21.66 -2.56
CA HIS A 296 4.10 -20.65 -2.16
C HIS A 296 3.37 -19.41 -1.62
N ASN A 297 3.44 -19.19 -0.32
CA ASN A 297 2.73 -18.12 0.37
C ASN A 297 3.67 -16.96 0.72
N THR A 298 3.12 -15.76 0.70
CA THR A 298 3.76 -14.52 1.17
C THR A 298 2.94 -14.02 2.36
N VAL A 299 3.54 -13.92 3.53
CA VAL A 299 2.82 -13.57 4.77
C VAL A 299 3.54 -12.46 5.51
N TYR A 300 2.83 -11.38 5.79
CA TYR A 300 3.17 -10.38 6.79
C TYR A 300 2.20 -10.54 7.96
N LEU A 301 2.71 -10.88 9.14
CA LEU A 301 1.89 -10.96 10.35
C LEU A 301 1.66 -9.59 11.01
N GLY A 302 2.47 -8.59 10.66
CA GLY A 302 2.31 -7.23 11.17
C GLY A 302 2.55 -7.12 12.68
N SER A 303 1.81 -6.25 13.36
CA SER A 303 2.08 -5.93 14.77
C SER A 303 1.22 -6.74 15.72
N GLY A 304 1.84 -7.38 16.72
CA GLY A 304 1.17 -8.14 17.78
C GLY A 304 1.85 -9.48 18.04
N ASN A 305 1.29 -10.32 18.91
CA ASN A 305 1.86 -11.63 19.21
C ASN A 305 1.23 -12.69 18.31
N ASN A 306 1.74 -12.75 17.08
CA ASN A 306 1.11 -13.53 16.03
C ASN A 306 1.49 -15.01 16.08
N THR A 307 0.63 -15.85 15.51
CA THR A 307 0.92 -17.27 15.30
C THR A 307 0.66 -17.65 13.85
N VAL A 308 1.66 -18.22 13.19
CA VAL A 308 1.51 -18.79 11.84
C VAL A 308 1.89 -20.26 11.83
N THR A 309 1.03 -21.06 11.19
CA THR A 309 1.29 -22.48 10.91
C THR A 309 1.21 -22.73 9.42
N GLY A 310 2.38 -22.89 8.81
CA GLY A 310 2.58 -23.28 7.42
C GLY A 310 2.39 -24.77 7.17
N SER A 311 2.42 -25.12 5.89
CA SER A 311 2.23 -26.49 5.40
C SER A 311 3.31 -26.85 4.37
N LYS A 312 2.98 -27.26 3.15
CA LYS A 312 3.96 -27.55 2.10
C LYS A 312 4.10 -26.36 1.16
N GLY A 313 5.30 -25.81 1.03
CA GLY A 313 5.56 -24.64 0.20
C GLY A 313 6.93 -24.04 0.50
N ALA A 314 7.55 -23.42 -0.51
CA ALA A 314 8.60 -22.44 -0.21
C ALA A 314 7.89 -21.11 0.06
N ASP A 315 7.80 -20.75 1.34
CA ASP A 315 7.04 -19.59 1.81
C ASP A 315 7.97 -18.43 2.17
N TYR A 316 7.48 -17.20 2.03
CA TYR A 316 8.03 -16.01 2.65
C TYR A 316 7.16 -15.63 3.84
N ILE A 317 7.72 -15.61 5.05
CA ILE A 317 6.99 -15.27 6.27
C ILE A 317 7.75 -14.21 7.05
N ASN A 318 7.12 -13.05 7.22
CA ASN A 318 7.57 -11.94 8.03
C ASN A 318 6.71 -11.85 9.31
N GLY A 319 7.35 -11.99 10.46
CA GLY A 319 6.69 -11.96 11.77
C GLY A 319 6.26 -10.57 12.23
N GLY A 320 6.84 -9.50 11.67
CA GLY A 320 6.61 -8.14 12.15
C GLY A 320 6.97 -7.92 13.62
N SER A 321 6.31 -6.98 14.28
CA SER A 321 6.63 -6.64 15.68
C SER A 321 5.85 -7.47 16.68
N GLY A 322 6.50 -7.93 17.75
CA GLY A 322 5.85 -8.64 18.86
C GLY A 322 6.46 -10.01 19.13
N ASN A 323 5.83 -10.82 19.99
CA ASN A 323 6.36 -12.14 20.32
C ASN A 323 5.70 -13.21 19.45
N ASN A 324 6.26 -13.44 18.26
CA ASN A 324 5.64 -14.27 17.25
C ASN A 324 5.99 -15.75 17.40
N LYS A 325 5.06 -16.61 16.99
CA LYS A 325 5.24 -18.06 16.86
C LYS A 325 5.12 -18.46 15.40
N ILE A 326 6.25 -18.76 14.79
CA ILE A 326 6.32 -19.10 13.36
C ILE A 326 6.61 -20.59 13.24
N ASN A 327 5.73 -21.32 12.55
CA ASN A 327 6.01 -22.65 12.07
C ASN A 327 5.86 -22.66 10.56
N ALA A 328 6.94 -22.78 9.80
CA ALA A 328 6.90 -22.70 8.34
C ALA A 328 6.47 -23.99 7.65
N GLY A 329 6.38 -25.12 8.37
CA GLY A 329 6.00 -26.39 7.77
C GLY A 329 7.14 -27.04 6.98
N SER A 330 6.99 -27.24 5.69
CA SER A 330 7.96 -27.95 4.84
C SER A 330 8.14 -27.29 3.50
N GLY A 331 9.39 -27.22 3.04
CA GLY A 331 9.81 -26.50 1.83
C GLY A 331 10.99 -25.61 2.16
N ASN A 332 11.50 -24.89 1.16
CA ASN A 332 12.65 -24.01 1.33
C ASN A 332 12.14 -22.59 1.59
N SER A 333 11.91 -22.23 2.85
CA SER A 333 11.24 -20.97 3.18
C SER A 333 12.23 -19.87 3.62
N VAL A 334 11.85 -18.63 3.38
CA VAL A 334 12.52 -17.43 3.90
C VAL A 334 11.70 -16.89 5.07
N LEU A 335 12.30 -16.84 6.25
CA LEU A 335 11.62 -16.51 7.51
C LEU A 335 12.30 -15.32 8.16
N TYR A 336 11.53 -14.28 8.47
CA TYR A 336 11.96 -13.17 9.29
C TYR A 336 11.15 -13.16 10.60
N GLY A 337 11.86 -13.22 11.73
CA GLY A 337 11.24 -13.20 13.05
C GLY A 337 10.64 -11.85 13.41
N GLY A 338 11.22 -10.76 12.89
CA GLY A 338 10.84 -9.41 13.29
C GLY A 338 11.41 -8.98 14.63
N THR A 339 10.80 -7.97 15.23
CA THR A 339 11.22 -7.46 16.54
C THR A 339 10.53 -8.24 17.67
N GLY A 340 11.17 -8.40 18.83
CA GLY A 340 10.58 -9.05 20.00
C GLY A 340 11.11 -10.45 20.29
N GLN A 341 10.40 -11.20 21.14
CA GLN A 341 10.81 -12.56 21.54
C GLN A 341 10.14 -13.62 20.67
N ASN A 342 10.82 -14.00 19.59
CA ASN A 342 10.24 -14.83 18.55
C ASN A 342 10.58 -16.31 18.75
N THR A 343 9.61 -17.20 18.54
CA THR A 343 9.83 -18.65 18.46
C THR A 343 9.63 -19.12 17.03
N ILE A 344 10.69 -19.59 16.39
CA ILE A 344 10.69 -20.00 14.99
C ILE A 344 10.95 -21.51 14.90
N ASN A 345 10.04 -22.21 14.24
CA ASN A 345 10.22 -23.57 13.78
C ASN A 345 10.22 -23.54 12.25
N ALA A 346 11.41 -23.64 11.65
CA ALA A 346 11.56 -23.63 10.21
C ALA A 346 11.05 -24.91 9.54
N GLY A 347 10.83 -25.97 10.33
CA GLY A 347 10.34 -27.24 9.83
C GLY A 347 11.36 -27.95 8.91
N ALA A 348 10.91 -28.56 7.81
CA ALA A 348 11.76 -29.37 6.95
C ALA A 348 12.10 -28.66 5.63
N GLY A 349 13.36 -28.72 5.19
CA GLY A 349 13.79 -28.11 3.92
C GLY A 349 15.17 -27.49 4.05
N ARG A 350 15.49 -26.57 3.14
CA ARG A 350 16.60 -25.63 3.29
C ARG A 350 16.01 -24.24 3.47
N ASN A 351 15.94 -23.79 4.71
CA ASN A 351 15.33 -22.52 5.07
C ASN A 351 16.39 -21.47 5.32
N THR A 352 16.05 -20.22 5.02
CA THR A 352 16.84 -19.05 5.43
C THR A 352 16.07 -18.30 6.51
N ILE A 353 16.70 -18.09 7.65
CA ILE A 353 16.05 -17.55 8.85
C ILE A 353 16.81 -16.32 9.30
N TYR A 354 16.14 -15.18 9.28
CA TYR A 354 16.59 -13.92 9.85
C TYR A 354 15.87 -13.72 11.18
N THR A 355 16.59 -13.67 12.30
CA THR A 355 15.91 -13.59 13.61
C THR A 355 15.33 -12.22 13.93
N GLY A 356 15.77 -11.19 13.20
CA GLY A 356 15.48 -9.80 13.53
C GLY A 356 16.10 -9.37 14.85
N THR A 357 15.45 -8.42 15.51
CA THR A 357 15.91 -7.85 16.78
C THR A 357 15.21 -8.48 17.97
N GLY A 358 15.96 -8.73 19.05
CA GLY A 358 15.43 -9.34 20.28
C GLY A 358 15.82 -10.80 20.45
N GLU A 359 15.36 -11.42 21.54
CA GLU A 359 15.69 -12.81 21.84
C GLU A 359 14.88 -13.77 20.97
N ALA A 360 15.53 -14.49 20.06
CA ALA A 360 14.88 -15.52 19.26
C ALA A 360 15.20 -16.93 19.75
N THR A 361 14.19 -17.81 19.77
CA THR A 361 14.36 -19.26 19.93
C THR A 361 14.07 -19.95 18.60
N ILE A 362 15.08 -20.63 18.05
CA ILE A 362 14.96 -21.34 16.76
C ILE A 362 14.96 -22.83 17.04
N ASN A 363 13.82 -23.47 16.83
CA ASN A 363 13.62 -24.91 16.95
C ASN A 363 13.75 -25.56 15.58
N ASN A 364 14.97 -25.95 15.24
CA ASN A 364 15.24 -26.53 13.94
C ASN A 364 14.89 -28.03 13.97
N GLN A 365 14.05 -28.50 13.04
CA GLN A 365 13.66 -29.92 12.97
C GLN A 365 14.58 -30.75 12.05
N GLY A 366 15.55 -30.10 11.40
CA GLY A 366 16.57 -30.68 10.54
C GLY A 366 16.66 -29.99 9.19
N GLY A 367 17.59 -30.43 8.33
CA GLY A 367 17.81 -29.81 7.01
C GLY A 367 19.20 -29.18 6.84
N GLN A 368 19.30 -28.23 5.91
CA GLN A 368 20.50 -27.43 5.67
C GLN A 368 20.11 -25.95 5.71
N ASP A 369 19.72 -25.49 6.89
CA ASP A 369 19.22 -24.13 7.07
C ASP A 369 20.36 -23.15 7.29
N THR A 370 20.19 -21.93 6.79
CA THR A 370 21.04 -20.78 7.10
C THR A 370 20.31 -19.87 8.07
N ILE A 371 20.94 -19.55 9.20
CA ILE A 371 20.35 -18.77 10.28
C ILE A 371 21.21 -17.52 10.50
N TYR A 372 20.68 -16.35 10.15
CA TYR A 372 21.22 -15.04 10.49
C TYR A 372 20.61 -14.59 11.81
N ALA A 373 21.42 -14.64 12.87
CA ALA A 373 20.95 -14.41 14.23
C ALA A 373 21.75 -13.37 15.00
N GLN A 374 21.07 -12.57 15.82
CA GLN A 374 21.73 -11.73 16.81
C GLN A 374 22.51 -12.56 17.85
N ALA A 375 23.53 -11.93 18.44
CA ALA A 375 24.23 -12.51 19.57
C ALA A 375 23.25 -12.74 20.73
N GLY A 376 23.11 -14.00 21.16
CA GLY A 376 22.19 -14.38 22.23
C GLY A 376 20.96 -15.16 21.77
N ALA A 377 20.72 -15.29 20.46
CA ALA A 377 19.65 -16.16 19.96
C ALA A 377 19.89 -17.63 20.39
N HIS A 378 18.83 -18.28 20.84
CA HIS A 378 18.83 -19.68 21.26
C HIS A 378 18.50 -20.58 20.06
N VAL A 379 19.54 -21.08 19.40
CA VAL A 379 19.40 -22.03 18.29
C VAL A 379 19.44 -23.46 18.82
N ASN A 380 18.28 -24.12 18.87
CA ASN A 380 18.16 -25.54 19.12
C ASN A 380 18.46 -26.29 17.81
N ALA A 381 19.73 -26.66 17.62
CA ALA A 381 20.16 -27.42 16.45
C ALA A 381 19.51 -28.81 16.44
N GLY A 382 18.58 -29.03 15.51
CA GLY A 382 18.03 -30.35 15.20
C GLY A 382 19.02 -31.27 14.48
N PHE A 383 18.50 -32.27 13.78
CA PHE A 383 19.31 -33.19 12.97
C PHE A 383 19.61 -32.57 11.59
N GLY A 384 20.81 -32.05 11.33
CA GLY A 384 21.11 -31.41 10.04
C GLY A 384 22.51 -30.77 9.95
N THR A 385 22.79 -30.09 8.85
CA THR A 385 24.03 -29.30 8.63
C THR A 385 23.70 -27.82 8.55
N ASN A 386 23.10 -27.27 9.62
CA ASN A 386 22.69 -25.87 9.67
C ASN A 386 23.91 -24.96 9.85
N ARG A 387 23.87 -23.80 9.19
CA ARG A 387 24.87 -22.73 9.32
C ARG A 387 24.25 -21.59 10.11
N THR A 388 24.84 -21.24 11.25
CA THR A 388 24.46 -20.03 11.99
C THR A 388 25.51 -18.95 11.77
N VAL A 389 25.06 -17.79 11.32
CA VAL A 389 25.84 -16.57 11.12
C VAL A 389 25.38 -15.57 12.16
N THR A 390 26.31 -15.10 12.99
CA THR A 390 25.99 -14.02 13.93
C THR A 390 25.98 -12.70 13.17
N ILE A 391 24.84 -12.00 13.21
CA ILE A 391 24.66 -10.70 12.57
C ILE A 391 24.10 -9.71 13.58
N GLN A 392 24.57 -8.48 13.53
CA GLN A 392 23.97 -7.37 14.25
C GLN A 392 23.14 -6.57 13.24
N PRO A 393 21.80 -6.53 13.38
CA PRO A 393 20.94 -5.67 12.59
C PRO A 393 21.47 -4.23 12.55
N LEU A 394 21.53 -3.67 11.35
CA LEU A 394 21.95 -2.31 11.07
C LEU A 394 20.84 -1.32 11.43
N GLU A 395 21.20 -0.12 11.90
CA GLU A 395 20.25 1.00 11.94
C GLU A 395 20.02 1.50 10.52
N ILE A 396 18.76 1.51 10.07
CA ILE A 396 18.40 1.99 8.73
C ILE A 396 18.83 3.47 8.62
N PRO A 397 19.61 3.86 7.58
CA PRO A 397 20.06 5.24 7.43
C PRO A 397 18.91 6.24 7.27
N ASP A 398 19.02 7.39 7.95
CA ASP A 398 18.03 8.48 7.87
C ASP A 398 17.84 9.07 6.45
N THR A 399 18.77 8.81 5.53
CA THR A 399 18.66 9.21 4.12
C THR A 399 17.69 8.34 3.32
N ILE A 400 17.24 7.21 3.87
CA ILE A 400 16.21 6.35 3.29
C ILE A 400 14.89 6.66 3.99
N THR A 401 13.92 7.17 3.24
CA THR A 401 12.62 7.60 3.76
C THR A 401 11.49 6.86 3.06
N VAL A 402 10.40 6.61 3.77
CA VAL A 402 9.22 5.92 3.24
C VAL A 402 8.01 6.85 3.35
N GLN A 403 7.23 6.97 2.27
CA GLN A 403 5.96 7.69 2.22
C GLN A 403 4.87 6.80 1.63
N GLY A 404 3.61 7.08 1.98
CA GLY A 404 2.46 6.29 1.53
C GLY A 404 1.47 6.02 2.65
N SER A 405 0.56 5.06 2.45
CA SER A 405 -0.40 4.65 3.48
C SER A 405 0.29 4.12 4.75
N PRO A 406 -0.35 4.20 5.94
CA PRO A 406 0.21 3.62 7.17
C PRO A 406 0.53 2.13 7.06
N GLU A 407 -0.30 1.38 6.32
CA GLU A 407 -0.13 -0.06 6.08
C GLU A 407 1.08 -0.31 5.18
N PHE A 408 1.26 0.50 4.14
CA PHE A 408 2.45 0.46 3.29
C PHE A 408 3.73 0.77 4.07
N GLN A 409 3.72 1.86 4.84
CA GLN A 409 4.87 2.26 5.67
C GLN A 409 5.28 1.15 6.65
N ARG A 410 4.30 0.49 7.28
CA ARG A 410 4.57 -0.66 8.16
C ARG A 410 5.22 -1.82 7.41
N ARG A 411 4.65 -2.25 6.27
CA ARG A 411 5.24 -3.36 5.48
C ARG A 411 6.66 -3.01 5.02
N MET A 412 6.89 -1.78 4.60
CA MET A 412 8.20 -1.34 4.16
C MET A 412 9.21 -1.24 5.29
N GLN A 413 8.76 -0.83 6.48
CA GLN A 413 9.59 -0.94 7.68
C GLN A 413 9.97 -2.40 7.95
N ASP A 414 9.01 -3.34 7.88
CA ASP A 414 9.27 -4.76 8.09
C ASP A 414 10.29 -5.34 7.09
N ASP A 415 10.22 -4.94 5.81
CA ASP A 415 11.17 -5.38 4.77
C ASP A 415 12.56 -4.72 4.93
N LEU A 416 12.63 -3.42 5.23
CA LEU A 416 13.89 -2.73 5.49
C LEU A 416 14.60 -3.27 6.74
N GLU A 417 13.85 -3.68 7.77
CA GLU A 417 14.43 -4.32 8.95
C GLU A 417 14.93 -5.73 8.67
N LEU A 418 14.26 -6.49 7.78
CA LEU A 418 14.77 -7.75 7.27
C LEU A 418 16.11 -7.52 6.56
N LEU A 419 16.18 -6.55 5.63
CA LEU A 419 17.42 -6.20 4.94
C LEU A 419 18.50 -5.74 5.92
N ALA A 420 18.12 -4.98 6.95
CA ALA A 420 19.05 -4.61 8.02
C ALA A 420 19.59 -5.80 8.80
N ALA A 421 18.85 -6.92 8.86
CA ALA A 421 19.27 -8.19 9.45
C ALA A 421 19.91 -9.17 8.45
N SER A 422 20.09 -8.78 7.18
CA SER A 422 20.70 -9.55 6.08
C SER A 422 22.11 -9.06 5.78
N PRO A 423 23.12 -9.92 5.56
CA PRO A 423 24.45 -9.49 5.11
C PRO A 423 24.44 -8.57 3.88
N ASP A 424 23.82 -8.99 2.79
CA ASP A 424 23.75 -8.24 1.52
C ASP A 424 22.84 -7.02 1.70
N GLY A 425 21.70 -7.18 2.39
CA GLY A 425 20.85 -6.08 2.85
C GLY A 425 21.61 -4.97 3.58
N GLN A 426 22.54 -5.33 4.46
CA GLN A 426 23.39 -4.35 5.14
C GLN A 426 24.44 -3.71 4.23
N HIS A 427 24.91 -4.38 3.19
CA HIS A 427 25.79 -3.76 2.20
C HIS A 427 25.02 -2.70 1.39
N MET A 428 23.83 -3.04 0.91
CA MET A 428 22.93 -2.12 0.20
C MET A 428 22.57 -0.90 1.05
N LEU A 429 22.05 -1.11 2.26
CA LEU A 429 21.67 0.00 3.14
C LEU A 429 22.87 0.92 3.46
N ARG A 430 24.08 0.37 3.65
CA ARG A 430 25.28 1.20 3.86
C ARG A 430 25.70 1.96 2.61
N ALA A 431 25.62 1.33 1.44
CA ALA A 431 25.96 1.95 0.17
C ALA A 431 25.06 3.16 -0.08
N LEU A 432 23.75 2.97 -0.02
CA LEU A 432 22.76 4.05 -0.16
C LEU A 432 22.93 5.12 0.93
N GLY A 433 23.11 4.72 2.19
CA GLY A 433 23.29 5.63 3.32
C GLY A 433 24.57 6.49 3.28
N SER A 434 25.58 6.06 2.52
CA SER A 434 26.86 6.78 2.39
C SER A 434 27.08 7.45 1.04
N SER A 435 26.11 7.34 0.13
CA SER A 435 26.14 7.93 -1.22
C SER A 435 26.25 9.47 -1.21
N GLY A 436 25.75 10.12 -0.15
CA GLY A 436 25.59 11.57 -0.09
C GLY A 436 24.29 12.10 -0.71
N HIS A 437 23.41 11.20 -1.14
CA HIS A 437 22.10 11.47 -1.71
C HIS A 437 20.99 10.79 -0.89
N ASN A 438 19.74 11.19 -1.12
CA ASN A 438 18.56 10.64 -0.45
C ASN A 438 17.85 9.61 -1.33
N LEU A 439 17.25 8.63 -0.67
CA LEU A 439 16.32 7.68 -1.26
C LEU A 439 14.93 7.89 -0.64
N LEU A 440 13.92 8.06 -1.49
CA LEU A 440 12.51 8.04 -1.12
C LEU A 440 11.85 6.78 -1.68
N ILE A 441 11.14 6.05 -0.83
CA ILE A 441 10.32 4.90 -1.21
C ILE A 441 8.85 5.30 -1.06
N ASP A 442 8.06 5.19 -2.13
CA ASP A 442 6.64 5.57 -2.17
C ASP A 442 5.74 4.46 -2.72
N ASP A 443 4.44 4.54 -2.41
CA ASP A 443 3.42 3.54 -2.76
C ASP A 443 2.84 3.72 -4.18
N GLY A 444 3.54 4.38 -5.10
CA GLY A 444 3.08 4.58 -6.48
C GLY A 444 2.45 5.94 -6.76
N HIS A 445 2.31 6.81 -5.75
CA HIS A 445 1.54 8.05 -5.84
C HIS A 445 2.35 9.23 -6.42
N LEU A 446 3.66 9.30 -6.15
CA LEU A 446 4.47 10.48 -6.44
C LEU A 446 4.87 10.60 -7.91
N LEU A 447 5.12 9.48 -8.59
CA LEU A 447 5.63 9.47 -9.96
C LEU A 447 4.54 9.57 -11.04
N ASN A 448 3.27 9.64 -10.65
CA ASN A 448 2.15 9.52 -11.61
C ASN A 448 0.98 10.48 -11.31
N ASP A 449 1.28 11.74 -10.97
CA ASP A 449 0.29 12.82 -10.75
C ASP A 449 -0.82 12.44 -9.74
N GLY A 450 -0.49 11.67 -8.70
CA GLY A 450 -1.43 11.23 -7.67
C GLY A 450 -2.29 10.01 -8.05
N LYS A 451 -1.95 9.30 -9.13
CA LYS A 451 -2.54 7.99 -9.47
C LYS A 451 -1.61 6.87 -9.03
N VAL A 452 -2.09 5.99 -8.15
CA VAL A 452 -1.38 4.77 -7.75
C VAL A 452 -1.02 3.95 -8.99
N LEU A 453 0.26 3.67 -9.21
CA LEU A 453 0.69 2.66 -10.16
C LEU A 453 0.79 1.32 -9.44
N TYR A 454 -0.05 0.38 -9.84
CA TYR A 454 0.06 -1.03 -9.49
C TYR A 454 1.17 -1.65 -10.36
N ASN A 455 2.43 -1.34 -10.05
CA ASN A 455 3.62 -1.92 -10.68
C ASN A 455 4.49 -2.58 -9.61
N ASN A 456 5.20 -3.65 -9.99
CA ASN A 456 6.03 -4.42 -9.06
C ASN A 456 7.19 -3.60 -8.49
N GLY A 457 7.58 -2.53 -9.15
CA GLY A 457 8.65 -1.64 -8.76
C GLY A 457 8.99 -0.73 -9.93
N TYR A 458 9.33 0.51 -9.62
CA TYR A 458 9.92 1.43 -10.58
C TYR A 458 10.80 2.41 -9.84
N THR A 459 12.07 2.43 -10.21
CA THR A 459 13.04 3.39 -9.70
C THR A 459 13.27 4.50 -10.70
N ALA A 460 13.37 5.73 -10.18
CA ALA A 460 13.69 6.89 -10.98
C ALA A 460 14.61 7.84 -10.19
N PRO A 461 15.47 8.61 -10.88
CA PRO A 461 16.17 9.71 -10.26
C PRO A 461 15.13 10.73 -9.74
N ALA A 462 15.31 11.19 -8.50
CA ALA A 462 14.38 12.13 -7.89
C ALA A 462 14.42 13.46 -8.65
N VAL A 463 13.31 13.79 -9.30
CA VAL A 463 13.16 15.07 -10.00
C VAL A 463 12.86 16.17 -8.97
N GLY A 464 13.90 16.66 -8.31
CA GLY A 464 13.84 17.98 -7.66
C GLY A 464 13.79 19.12 -8.69
N ASP A 465 13.65 20.37 -8.22
CA ASP A 465 13.67 21.62 -9.02
C ASP A 465 14.97 21.88 -9.84
N GLN A 466 15.87 20.89 -9.95
CA GLN A 466 17.10 20.98 -10.74
C GLN A 466 16.93 20.24 -12.07
N PRO A 467 17.37 20.82 -13.20
CA PRO A 467 17.52 20.06 -14.42
C PRO A 467 18.65 19.03 -14.20
N THR A 468 18.32 17.80 -13.84
CA THR A 468 19.26 16.68 -13.86
C THR A 468 19.70 16.48 -15.31
N ASN A 469 20.99 16.58 -15.59
CA ASN A 469 21.47 16.12 -16.89
C ASN A 469 21.40 14.59 -16.84
N SER A 470 20.91 13.94 -17.90
CA SER A 470 20.86 12.47 -17.93
C SER A 470 22.23 11.82 -17.68
N SER A 471 23.33 12.54 -17.92
CA SER A 471 24.69 12.11 -17.60
C SER A 471 24.99 11.91 -16.11
N ASP A 472 24.13 12.38 -15.21
CA ASP A 472 24.50 12.43 -13.80
C ASP A 472 24.38 11.07 -13.11
N PHE A 473 23.39 10.27 -13.52
CA PHE A 473 23.14 8.92 -13.00
C PHE A 473 23.76 7.80 -13.86
N PHE A 474 24.14 8.05 -15.12
CA PHE A 474 24.79 7.06 -15.97
C PHE A 474 26.30 6.94 -15.73
N TYR A 475 26.82 5.73 -15.90
CA TYR A 475 28.26 5.49 -16.01
C TYR A 475 28.85 6.11 -17.29
N ASP A 476 29.95 6.87 -17.13
CA ASP A 476 30.64 7.48 -18.26
C ASP A 476 31.61 6.48 -18.91
N MET A 477 31.12 5.81 -19.95
CA MET A 477 31.86 4.83 -20.74
C MET A 477 33.13 5.40 -21.40
N GLU A 478 33.15 6.69 -21.76
CA GLU A 478 34.33 7.32 -22.39
C GLU A 478 35.42 7.63 -21.37
N ARG A 479 35.02 8.01 -20.15
CA ARG A 479 35.95 8.41 -19.08
C ARG A 479 36.23 7.29 -18.08
N HIS A 480 35.57 6.15 -18.22
CA HIS A 480 35.64 4.99 -17.33
C HIS A 480 35.50 5.37 -15.86
N ARG A 481 34.42 6.11 -15.56
CA ARG A 481 34.11 6.53 -14.19
C ARG A 481 32.61 6.76 -14.01
N PRO A 482 32.08 6.61 -12.79
CA PRO A 482 30.71 6.98 -12.50
C PRO A 482 30.44 8.47 -12.69
N GLY A 483 29.17 8.81 -12.95
CA GLY A 483 28.63 10.15 -12.85
C GLY A 483 28.61 10.68 -11.41
N PRO A 484 28.14 11.93 -11.18
CA PRO A 484 28.01 12.50 -9.84
C PRO A 484 26.95 11.84 -8.95
N GLY A 485 26.01 11.09 -9.53
CA GLY A 485 24.84 10.54 -8.84
C GLY A 485 23.76 11.59 -8.55
N THR A 486 22.57 11.11 -8.19
CA THR A 486 21.40 11.92 -7.83
C THR A 486 20.66 11.33 -6.63
N ASP A 487 19.74 12.09 -6.04
CA ASP A 487 18.69 11.51 -5.21
C ASP A 487 17.88 10.49 -6.04
N ALA A 488 17.28 9.48 -5.39
CA ALA A 488 16.52 8.40 -6.02
C ALA A 488 15.12 8.27 -5.41
N ILE A 489 14.16 7.82 -6.22
CA ILE A 489 12.79 7.50 -5.80
C ILE A 489 12.47 6.08 -6.26
N ILE A 490 12.09 5.21 -5.34
CA ILE A 490 11.50 3.90 -5.61
C ILE A 490 9.99 4.01 -5.44
N SER A 491 9.24 3.60 -6.44
CA SER A 491 7.78 3.53 -6.43
C SER A 491 7.37 2.07 -6.55
N ILE A 492 6.80 1.48 -5.49
CA ILE A 492 6.62 0.03 -5.39
C ILE A 492 5.30 -0.37 -4.76
N ASP A 493 4.65 -1.40 -5.33
CA ASP A 493 3.56 -2.11 -4.67
C ASP A 493 4.00 -3.54 -4.28
N THR A 494 4.35 -3.72 -3.01
CA THR A 494 4.76 -5.02 -2.45
C THR A 494 3.65 -6.07 -2.40
N THR A 495 2.41 -5.70 -2.71
CA THR A 495 1.26 -6.61 -2.80
C THR A 495 1.15 -7.25 -4.19
N LEU A 496 1.88 -6.69 -5.16
CA LEU A 496 2.05 -7.20 -6.51
C LEU A 496 3.43 -7.82 -6.66
N THR A 497 3.54 -9.06 -6.21
CA THR A 497 4.79 -9.81 -6.37
C THR A 497 4.94 -10.47 -7.74
N ASN A 498 4.05 -10.22 -8.70
CA ASN A 498 3.99 -11.01 -9.93
C ASN A 498 4.58 -10.27 -11.14
N LEU A 499 5.76 -10.67 -11.65
CA LEU A 499 6.36 -10.07 -12.86
C LEU A 499 5.59 -10.48 -14.13
N GLY A 500 4.54 -9.72 -14.44
CA GLY A 500 3.96 -9.64 -15.78
C GLY A 500 3.28 -10.92 -16.32
N ALA A 501 2.92 -10.86 -17.61
CA ALA A 501 2.04 -11.81 -18.29
C ALA A 501 2.54 -13.28 -18.35
N LEU A 502 3.77 -13.56 -17.90
CA LEU A 502 4.39 -14.89 -17.93
C LEU A 502 3.94 -15.81 -16.79
N ALA A 503 3.41 -15.25 -15.70
CA ALA A 503 2.72 -16.01 -14.67
C ALA A 503 1.34 -16.55 -15.09
N GLN A 504 0.90 -16.28 -16.33
CA GLN A 504 -0.34 -16.83 -16.91
C GLN A 504 -0.07 -18.00 -17.87
N GLY A 505 1.17 -18.48 -17.96
CA GLY A 505 1.54 -19.67 -18.73
C GLY A 505 1.07 -21.00 -18.10
N PRO A 506 1.08 -22.13 -18.84
CA PRO A 506 0.71 -23.44 -18.32
C PRO A 506 1.69 -24.02 -17.27
N LYS A 507 2.83 -23.35 -17.07
CA LYS A 507 3.78 -23.53 -15.98
C LYS A 507 4.23 -22.13 -15.55
N PRO A 508 3.46 -21.44 -14.69
CA PRO A 508 3.84 -20.13 -14.22
C PRO A 508 5.19 -20.27 -13.53
N ASP A 509 6.15 -19.48 -13.97
CA ASP A 509 7.40 -19.41 -13.25
C ASP A 509 7.22 -18.45 -12.08
N TYR A 510 6.92 -19.00 -10.91
CA TYR A 510 6.63 -18.23 -9.70
C TYR A 510 7.92 -17.73 -9.04
N HIS A 511 8.96 -17.43 -9.83
CA HIS A 511 10.31 -17.15 -9.35
C HIS A 511 10.41 -15.90 -8.49
N GLU A 512 9.43 -15.00 -8.51
CA GLU A 512 9.36 -13.88 -7.58
C GLU A 512 8.00 -13.85 -6.91
N LEU A 513 7.99 -14.18 -5.62
CA LEU A 513 6.88 -13.97 -4.68
C LEU A 513 7.39 -13.33 -3.38
N ASN A 514 8.68 -12.98 -3.34
CA ASN A 514 9.36 -12.44 -2.18
C ASN A 514 9.47 -10.92 -2.35
N PRO A 515 8.66 -10.12 -1.63
CA PRO A 515 8.65 -8.67 -1.81
C PRO A 515 9.98 -8.02 -1.43
N ALA A 516 10.77 -8.63 -0.54
CA ALA A 516 12.09 -8.13 -0.21
C ALA A 516 13.08 -8.23 -1.38
N VAL A 517 12.96 -9.26 -2.23
CA VAL A 517 13.78 -9.38 -3.45
C VAL A 517 13.39 -8.33 -4.47
N VAL A 518 12.09 -8.09 -4.64
CA VAL A 518 11.58 -7.05 -5.55
C VAL A 518 12.01 -5.66 -5.07
N LEU A 519 11.90 -5.36 -3.78
CA LEU A 519 12.43 -4.14 -3.21
C LEU A 519 13.94 -4.02 -3.44
N TYR A 520 14.70 -5.10 -3.23
CA TYR A 520 16.15 -5.09 -3.41
C TYR A 520 16.57 -4.82 -4.85
N HIS A 521 15.81 -5.34 -5.83
CA HIS A 521 15.99 -5.04 -7.24
C HIS A 521 15.87 -3.52 -7.50
N GLU A 522 14.81 -2.90 -6.99
CA GLU A 522 14.64 -1.44 -7.10
C GLU A 522 15.72 -0.67 -6.33
N MET A 523 16.19 -1.19 -5.20
CA MET A 523 17.32 -0.61 -4.48
C MET A 523 18.65 -0.72 -5.26
N ALA A 524 18.82 -1.72 -6.12
CA ALA A 524 19.97 -1.81 -7.02
C ALA A 524 19.96 -0.68 -8.05
N HIS A 525 18.80 -0.40 -8.66
CA HIS A 525 18.64 0.80 -9.51
C HIS A 525 18.88 2.08 -8.72
N ALA A 526 18.40 2.18 -7.48
CA ALA A 526 18.62 3.35 -6.64
C ALA A 526 20.09 3.52 -6.24
N TYR A 527 20.82 2.42 -6.07
CA TYR A 527 22.26 2.45 -5.90
C TYR A 527 22.90 3.09 -7.13
N ASP A 528 22.52 2.66 -8.32
CA ASP A 528 23.07 3.19 -9.56
C ASP A 528 22.75 4.67 -9.78
N ASP A 529 21.52 5.09 -9.48
CA ASP A 529 21.11 6.50 -9.50
C ASP A 529 21.98 7.35 -8.55
N THR A 530 22.16 6.88 -7.32
CA THR A 530 22.90 7.62 -6.27
C THR A 530 24.41 7.59 -6.47
N HIS A 531 24.95 6.63 -7.22
CA HIS A 531 26.39 6.50 -7.45
C HIS A 531 26.81 6.91 -8.87
N GLY A 532 25.86 7.21 -9.75
CA GLY A 532 26.16 7.53 -11.14
C GLY A 532 26.69 6.34 -11.92
N SER A 533 26.34 5.11 -11.53
CA SER A 533 26.87 3.87 -12.11
C SER A 533 25.96 3.19 -13.11
N MET A 534 24.75 3.70 -13.34
CA MET A 534 23.76 3.04 -14.22
C MET A 534 24.34 2.76 -15.60
N MET A 535 24.18 1.53 -16.09
CA MET A 535 24.62 1.17 -17.43
C MET A 535 23.79 1.88 -18.51
N PRO A 536 24.43 2.66 -19.40
CA PRO A 536 23.73 3.25 -20.52
C PRO A 536 23.40 2.20 -21.59
N GLY A 537 22.34 2.45 -22.34
CA GLY A 537 21.99 1.68 -23.53
C GLY A 537 21.04 0.51 -23.27
N GLU A 538 20.82 -0.26 -24.35
CA GLU A 538 19.87 -1.36 -24.40
C GLU A 538 20.63 -2.66 -24.68
N TYR A 539 20.26 -3.72 -23.98
CA TYR A 539 20.75 -5.08 -24.18
C TYR A 539 20.39 -5.59 -25.59
N GLY A 540 19.12 -5.38 -25.98
CA GLY A 540 18.66 -5.46 -27.37
C GLY A 540 18.82 -6.82 -28.07
N PRO A 541 18.48 -6.90 -29.38
CA PRO A 541 18.54 -8.14 -30.17
C PRO A 541 19.97 -8.61 -30.49
N SER A 542 20.99 -7.85 -30.11
CA SER A 542 22.41 -8.22 -30.19
C SER A 542 22.89 -9.01 -28.98
N GLY A 543 22.12 -9.02 -27.89
CA GLY A 543 22.40 -9.79 -26.69
C GLY A 543 22.54 -11.29 -26.97
N THR A 544 23.41 -11.96 -26.22
CA THR A 544 23.66 -13.40 -26.37
C THR A 544 22.69 -14.28 -25.60
N ASP A 545 21.91 -13.69 -24.68
CA ASP A 545 20.87 -14.37 -23.93
C ASP A 545 19.74 -14.82 -24.86
N PRO A 546 19.46 -16.14 -24.94
CA PRO A 546 18.52 -16.67 -25.90
C PRO A 546 17.07 -16.33 -25.57
N ILE A 547 16.72 -15.87 -24.37
CA ILE A 547 15.36 -15.50 -23.98
C ILE A 547 15.19 -13.98 -24.03
N ASP A 548 16.11 -13.23 -23.44
CA ASP A 548 16.04 -11.76 -23.33
C ASP A 548 16.23 -11.06 -24.67
N SER A 549 16.85 -11.73 -25.65
CA SER A 549 16.95 -11.24 -27.03
C SER A 549 15.70 -11.52 -27.89
N GLN A 550 14.71 -12.29 -27.40
CA GLN A 550 13.52 -12.71 -28.16
C GLN A 550 12.27 -11.88 -27.89
N ASN A 551 11.49 -11.60 -28.93
CA ASN A 551 10.21 -10.90 -28.79
C ASN A 551 9.17 -11.83 -28.14
N ILE A 552 8.94 -11.63 -26.85
CA ILE A 552 8.00 -12.38 -26.04
C ILE A 552 6.80 -11.48 -25.69
N GLY A 553 5.58 -11.96 -25.93
CA GLY A 553 4.36 -11.31 -25.43
C GLY A 553 4.00 -9.95 -26.05
N GLY A 554 4.66 -9.51 -27.13
CA GLY A 554 4.42 -8.20 -27.74
C GLY A 554 5.29 -7.07 -27.17
N TRP A 555 6.14 -7.38 -26.17
CA TRP A 555 7.24 -6.52 -25.77
C TRP A 555 8.39 -6.67 -26.79
N ASN A 556 8.85 -5.55 -27.33
CA ASN A 556 9.96 -5.55 -28.28
C ASN A 556 11.28 -5.57 -27.49
N PRO A 557 12.11 -6.63 -27.58
CA PRO A 557 13.37 -6.77 -26.82
C PRO A 557 14.39 -5.69 -27.18
N GLN A 558 14.14 -5.02 -28.31
CA GLN A 558 14.89 -3.85 -28.76
C GLN A 558 14.91 -2.69 -27.76
N TYR A 559 14.26 -2.79 -26.60
CA TYR A 559 14.23 -1.76 -25.56
C TYR A 559 14.55 -2.28 -24.15
N LEU A 560 15.05 -3.52 -24.00
CA LEU A 560 15.50 -3.99 -22.68
C LEU A 560 16.76 -3.21 -22.27
N ALA A 561 16.70 -2.45 -21.18
CA ALA A 561 17.82 -1.61 -20.75
C ALA A 561 18.95 -2.46 -20.14
N ASN A 562 20.21 -2.06 -20.35
CA ASN A 562 21.35 -2.70 -19.69
C ASN A 562 21.26 -2.60 -18.16
N ALA A 563 20.65 -1.52 -17.65
CA ALA A 563 20.39 -1.31 -16.22
C ALA A 563 19.61 -2.47 -15.58
N GLU A 564 18.69 -3.11 -16.32
CA GLU A 564 17.91 -4.24 -15.81
C GLU A 564 18.78 -5.49 -15.62
N HIS A 565 19.70 -5.76 -16.55
CA HIS A 565 20.67 -6.85 -16.39
C HIS A 565 21.66 -6.55 -15.26
N GLU A 566 22.11 -5.29 -15.17
CA GLU A 566 22.97 -4.82 -14.08
C GLU A 566 22.32 -5.05 -12.71
N ALA A 567 21.09 -4.57 -12.50
CA ALA A 567 20.34 -4.73 -11.25
C ALA A 567 20.13 -6.20 -10.86
N VAL A 568 19.87 -7.08 -11.84
CA VAL A 568 19.76 -8.53 -11.58
C VAL A 568 21.12 -9.16 -11.25
N GLY A 569 22.21 -8.61 -11.79
CA GLY A 569 23.55 -9.23 -11.76
C GLY A 569 23.83 -10.16 -12.94
N LEU A 570 23.17 -9.94 -14.07
CA LEU A 570 23.35 -10.69 -15.31
C LEU A 570 24.53 -10.14 -16.14
N PRO A 571 25.17 -11.00 -16.97
CA PRO A 571 26.15 -10.53 -17.94
C PRO A 571 25.54 -9.56 -18.97
N LEU A 572 26.34 -8.56 -19.37
CA LEU A 572 25.99 -7.61 -20.44
C LEU A 572 27.23 -7.20 -21.25
N ASP A 573 27.02 -6.52 -22.39
CA ASP A 573 28.10 -5.97 -23.24
C ASP A 573 28.67 -4.70 -22.61
N TRP A 574 29.52 -4.90 -21.61
CA TRP A 574 30.08 -3.82 -20.78
C TRP A 574 30.99 -2.88 -21.55
N ASP A 575 31.69 -3.32 -22.61
CA ASP A 575 32.60 -2.42 -23.35
C ASP A 575 32.01 -1.86 -24.65
N GLY A 576 30.77 -2.25 -24.98
CA GLY A 576 30.03 -1.80 -26.16
C GLY A 576 30.67 -2.26 -27.47
N ASP A 577 31.60 -3.24 -27.42
CA ASP A 577 32.10 -3.91 -28.60
C ASP A 577 31.33 -5.22 -28.80
N PRO A 578 30.42 -5.33 -29.79
CA PRO A 578 29.61 -6.53 -30.01
C PRO A 578 30.43 -7.78 -30.43
N LYS A 579 31.76 -7.71 -30.40
CA LYS A 579 32.70 -8.80 -30.66
C LYS A 579 33.32 -9.36 -29.38
N THR A 580 33.24 -8.67 -28.26
CA THR A 580 33.69 -9.16 -26.96
C THR A 580 32.53 -9.95 -26.32
N PRO A 581 32.83 -10.99 -25.52
CA PRO A 581 31.79 -11.70 -24.80
C PRO A 581 31.18 -10.80 -23.73
N GLU A 582 29.88 -10.95 -23.52
CA GLU A 582 29.18 -10.40 -22.36
C GLU A 582 29.82 -10.93 -21.07
N VAL A 583 29.99 -10.04 -20.10
CA VAL A 583 30.58 -10.34 -18.79
C VAL A 583 29.77 -9.66 -17.70
N ALA A 584 29.92 -10.15 -16.47
CA ALA A 584 29.38 -9.47 -15.31
C ALA A 584 29.94 -8.04 -15.22
N VAL A 585 29.11 -7.10 -14.79
CA VAL A 585 29.54 -5.74 -14.46
C VAL A 585 30.65 -5.84 -13.40
N PRO A 586 31.78 -5.11 -13.56
CA PRO A 586 32.85 -5.16 -12.57
C PRO A 586 32.40 -4.68 -11.19
N ASP A 587 32.82 -5.36 -10.12
CA ASP A 587 32.52 -4.96 -8.73
C ASP A 587 32.93 -3.51 -8.38
N SER A 588 33.84 -2.92 -9.15
CA SER A 588 34.23 -1.51 -8.98
C SER A 588 33.20 -0.50 -9.50
N VAL A 589 32.16 -0.98 -10.18
CA VAL A 589 31.10 -0.19 -10.81
C VAL A 589 29.77 -0.50 -10.16
N HIS A 590 29.38 -1.78 -10.18
CA HIS A 590 28.22 -2.31 -9.47
C HIS A 590 28.67 -3.57 -8.71
N PRO A 591 28.90 -3.47 -7.40
CA PRO A 591 29.29 -4.61 -6.57
C PRO A 591 28.26 -5.75 -6.64
N HIS A 592 28.71 -6.99 -6.80
CA HIS A 592 27.80 -8.15 -6.88
C HIS A 592 26.81 -8.24 -5.71
N ASP A 593 27.25 -7.95 -4.48
CA ASP A 593 26.42 -7.97 -3.29
C ASP A 593 25.28 -6.93 -3.30
N LEU A 594 25.26 -6.01 -4.26
CA LEU A 594 24.19 -5.03 -4.46
C LEU A 594 23.20 -5.43 -5.57
N THR A 595 23.35 -6.64 -6.12
CA THR A 595 22.45 -7.17 -7.17
C THR A 595 21.34 -8.06 -6.60
N GLU A 596 20.24 -8.19 -7.34
CA GLU A 596 19.14 -9.11 -7.01
C GLU A 596 19.63 -10.54 -6.77
N ASN A 597 20.48 -11.07 -7.67
CA ASN A 597 20.97 -12.45 -7.58
C ASN A 597 21.83 -12.70 -6.34
N ALA A 598 22.54 -11.69 -5.81
CA ALA A 598 23.23 -11.85 -4.53
C ALA A 598 22.25 -12.10 -3.38
N LEU A 599 21.20 -11.28 -3.27
CA LEU A 599 20.19 -11.49 -2.24
C LEU A 599 19.45 -12.82 -2.42
N ARG A 600 19.20 -13.24 -3.66
CA ARG A 600 18.60 -14.56 -3.96
C ARG A 600 19.50 -15.70 -3.47
N ASP A 601 20.79 -15.67 -3.77
CA ASP A 601 21.75 -16.68 -3.27
C ASP A 601 21.80 -16.69 -1.73
N GLU A 602 21.83 -15.50 -1.10
CA GLU A 602 21.78 -15.38 0.36
C GLU A 602 20.53 -16.03 0.96
N MET A 603 19.38 -15.81 0.31
CA MET A 603 18.09 -16.37 0.70
C MET A 603 17.92 -17.84 0.32
N GLY A 604 18.84 -18.42 -0.46
CA GLY A 604 18.72 -19.78 -0.99
C GLY A 604 17.63 -19.93 -2.05
N ILE A 605 17.27 -18.82 -2.71
CA ILE A 605 16.36 -18.74 -3.84
C ILE A 605 17.21 -18.94 -5.12
N PRO A 606 16.75 -19.70 -6.13
CA PRO A 606 17.47 -19.80 -7.39
C PRO A 606 17.68 -18.44 -8.04
N ASP A 607 18.89 -18.20 -8.55
CA ASP A 607 19.22 -17.03 -9.35
C ASP A 607 18.24 -16.85 -10.50
N ARG A 608 17.94 -15.59 -10.79
CA ARG A 608 17.26 -15.21 -12.02
C ARG A 608 18.28 -15.32 -13.16
N GLU A 609 18.04 -16.26 -14.06
CA GLU A 609 18.93 -16.54 -15.20
C GLU A 609 18.66 -15.60 -16.40
N HIS A 610 17.47 -14.99 -16.45
CA HIS A 610 16.96 -14.15 -17.54
C HIS A 610 16.10 -13.01 -17.00
N TYR A 611 16.13 -11.84 -17.63
CA TYR A 611 15.25 -10.75 -17.25
C TYR A 611 13.82 -10.93 -17.80
N LEU A 612 13.67 -11.15 -19.10
CA LEU A 612 12.41 -11.41 -19.78
C LEU A 612 12.14 -12.92 -19.83
N GLY A 613 11.47 -13.50 -18.84
CA GLY A 613 11.19 -14.94 -18.85
C GLY A 613 10.46 -15.47 -17.64
#